data_AF-A0AAW6S3X8-F1
#
_entry.id   AF-A0AAW6S3X8-F1
#
_cell.length_a   1.000
_cell.length_b   1.000
_cell.length_c   1.000
_cell.angle_alpha   90.00
_cell.angle_beta   90.00
_cell.angle_gamma   90.00
#
_symmetry.space_group_name_H-M   'P 1'
#
loop_
_entity.id
_entity.type
_entity.pdbx_description
1 polymer ?
#
loop_
_entity_poly.entity_id
_entity_poly.type
_entity_poly.pdbx_seq_one_letter_code
_entity_poly.pdbx_strand_id
1 'polypeptide(L)' 'MKKVLLCVVALLPLAAHAGKITMSNPDEQELKGGKKLCTYENSIYLFTLVTRSQSCPFSKTFDTNDNEK' A
#
# COMPACT_ATOMS: atom_id res chain seq x y z
N MET A 1 -35.15 19.53 -14.30
CA MET A 1 -33.91 18.99 -14.90
C MET A 1 -32.63 19.53 -14.25
N LYS A 2 -32.47 20.86 -14.09
CA LYS A 2 -31.27 21.47 -13.46
C LYS A 2 -30.93 20.94 -12.05
N LYS A 3 -31.96 20.74 -11.21
CA LYS A 3 -31.81 20.29 -9.80
C LYS A 3 -31.39 18.83 -9.67
N VAL A 4 -31.85 17.97 -10.59
CA VAL A 4 -31.47 16.55 -10.63
C VAL A 4 -30.01 16.41 -11.04
N LEU A 5 -29.57 17.20 -12.03
CA LEU A 5 -28.17 17.23 -12.45
C LEU A 5 -27.23 17.69 -11.31
N LEU A 6 -27.66 18.69 -10.52
CA LEU A 6 -26.94 19.17 -9.34
C LEU A 6 -26.80 18.09 -8.25
N CYS A 7 -27.83 17.26 -8.02
CA CYS A 7 -27.74 16.13 -7.08
C CYS A 7 -26.76 15.06 -7.54
N VAL A 8 -26.72 14.74 -8.84
CA VAL A 8 -25.78 13.73 -9.37
C VAL A 8 -24.33 14.22 -9.25
N VAL A 9 -24.06 15.49 -9.56
CA VAL A 9 -22.72 16.10 -9.43
C VAL A 9 -22.25 16.17 -7.97
N ALA A 10 -23.17 16.39 -7.02
CA ALA A 10 -22.84 16.44 -5.59
C ALA A 10 -22.47 15.07 -4.98
N LEU A 11 -22.88 13.94 -5.61
CA LEU A 11 -22.65 12.58 -5.11
C LEU A 11 -21.38 11.92 -5.67
N LEU A 12 -20.75 12.50 -6.68
CA LEU A 12 -19.49 12.02 -7.28
C LEU A 12 -18.27 11.94 -6.34
N PRO A 13 -18.08 12.80 -5.31
CA PRO A 13 -16.84 12.79 -4.52
C PRO A 13 -16.66 11.65 -3.52
N LEU A 14 -17.61 10.71 -3.37
CA LEU A 14 -17.50 9.66 -2.33
C LEU A 14 -16.60 8.47 -2.70
N ALA A 15 -16.02 8.46 -3.89
CA ALA A 15 -15.12 7.39 -4.33
C ALA A 15 -13.67 7.63 -3.84
N ALA A 16 -13.49 7.80 -2.53
CA ALA A 16 -12.17 7.76 -1.91
C ALA A 16 -11.78 6.29 -1.73
N HIS A 17 -11.25 5.69 -2.78
CA HIS A 17 -10.72 4.33 -2.73
C HIS A 17 -9.43 4.35 -1.92
N ALA A 18 -9.48 3.96 -0.64
CA ALA A 18 -8.30 3.68 0.18
C ALA A 18 -7.61 2.37 -0.26
N GLY A 19 -7.46 2.16 -1.57
CA GLY A 19 -6.93 0.94 -2.18
C GLY A 19 -5.41 0.88 -2.19
N LYS A 20 -4.72 1.94 -1.73
CA LYS A 20 -3.27 2.01 -1.70
C LYS A 20 -2.78 2.60 -0.39
N ILE A 21 -1.70 2.06 0.13
CA ILE A 21 -1.05 2.51 1.36
C ILE A 21 0.45 2.66 1.13
N THR A 22 1.00 3.80 1.54
CA THR A 22 2.46 4.00 1.56
C THR A 22 2.96 3.73 2.97
N MET A 23 3.89 2.78 3.09
CA MET A 23 4.52 2.41 4.36
C MET A 23 6.00 2.70 4.30
N SER A 24 6.59 2.99 5.45
CA SER A 24 8.00 3.33 5.59
C SER A 24 8.63 2.56 6.75
N ASN A 25 9.96 2.61 6.85
CA ASN A 25 10.73 1.96 7.92
C ASN A 25 10.52 0.43 7.94
N PRO A 26 10.85 -0.29 6.85
CA PRO A 26 10.74 -1.75 6.86
C PRO A 26 11.73 -2.38 7.84
N ASP A 27 11.33 -3.52 8.41
CA ASP A 27 12.26 -4.45 9.03
C ASP A 27 13.06 -5.18 7.93
N GLU A 28 14.38 -5.24 8.08
CA GLU A 28 15.28 -5.88 7.12
C GLU A 28 15.85 -7.18 7.67
N GLN A 29 15.68 -8.27 6.94
CA GLN A 29 16.31 -9.56 7.24
C GLN A 29 17.12 -10.06 6.04
N GLU A 30 18.38 -10.44 6.27
CA GLU A 30 19.20 -11.08 5.24
C GLU A 30 18.77 -12.52 5.01
N LEU A 31 18.57 -12.88 3.75
CA LEU A 31 18.23 -14.22 3.28
C LEU A 31 19.42 -14.84 2.54
N LYS A 32 19.43 -16.17 2.46
CA LYS A 32 20.44 -16.92 1.72
C LYS A 32 20.53 -16.45 0.26
N GLY A 33 21.76 -16.39 -0.26
CA GLY A 33 22.03 -16.03 -1.66
C GLY A 33 21.96 -14.52 -1.94
N GLY A 34 22.31 -13.69 -0.96
CA GLY A 34 22.39 -12.23 -1.12
C GLY A 34 21.02 -11.58 -1.35
N LYS A 35 19.95 -12.21 -0.86
CA LYS A 35 18.60 -11.65 -0.88
C LYS A 35 18.32 -10.98 0.45
N LYS A 36 17.39 -10.03 0.46
CA LYS A 36 16.85 -9.40 1.66
C LYS A 36 15.34 -9.52 1.67
N LEU A 37 14.78 -9.81 2.83
CA LEU A 37 13.37 -9.72 3.14
C LEU A 37 13.10 -8.36 3.79
N CYS A 38 12.16 -7.62 3.24
CA CYS A 38 11.71 -6.32 3.72
C CYS A 38 10.27 -6.48 4.22
N THR A 39 10.03 -6.25 5.50
CA THR A 39 8.70 -6.36 6.11
C THR A 39 8.19 -4.98 6.48
N TYR A 40 7.05 -4.59 5.92
CA TYR A 40 6.37 -3.34 6.20
C TYR A 40 5.11 -3.67 7.00
N GLU A 41 5.08 -3.26 8.27
CA GLU A 41 4.00 -3.59 9.18
C GLU A 41 3.45 -2.35 9.89
N ASN A 42 2.14 -2.33 10.10
CA ASN A 42 1.47 -1.45 11.05
C ASN A 42 0.38 -2.23 11.78
N SER A 43 -0.49 -1.57 12.54
CA SER A 43 -1.53 -2.24 13.33
C SER A 43 -2.60 -2.99 12.51
N ILE A 44 -2.62 -2.84 11.17
CA ILE A 44 -3.69 -3.36 10.29
C ILE A 44 -3.13 -4.13 9.08
N TYR A 45 -1.92 -3.79 8.61
CA TYR A 45 -1.34 -4.34 7.39
C TYR A 45 0.06 -4.91 7.62
N LEU A 46 0.35 -6.00 6.91
CA LEU A 46 1.65 -6.66 6.87
C LEU A 46 2.00 -6.98 5.41
N PHE A 47 3.02 -6.31 4.87
CA PHE A 47 3.53 -6.55 3.52
C PHE A 47 4.96 -7.04 3.57
N THR A 48 5.28 -8.01 2.73
CA THR A 48 6.66 -8.51 2.58
C THR A 48 7.15 -8.31 1.15
N LEU A 49 8.43 -7.98 1.03
CA LEU A 49 9.11 -7.82 -0.25
C LEU A 49 10.46 -8.52 -0.19
N VAL A 50 10.73 -9.42 -1.12
CA VAL A 50 12.06 -10.00 -1.29
C VAL A 50 12.80 -9.27 -2.40
N THR A 51 13.98 -8.73 -2.08
CA THR A 51 14.85 -8.02 -3.03
C THR A 51 16.26 -8.58 -3.03
N ARG A 52 17.03 -8.29 -4.09
CA ARG A 52 18.49 -8.49 -4.15
C ARG A 52 19.27 -7.19 -3.99
N SER A 53 18.58 -6.08 -3.78
CA SER A 53 19.19 -4.80 -3.48
C SER A 53 20.01 -4.88 -2.19
N GLN A 54 21.01 -4.00 -2.08
CA GLN A 54 21.84 -3.89 -0.88
C GLN A 54 21.03 -3.47 0.36
N SER A 55 19.88 -2.82 0.18
CA SER A 55 18.95 -2.41 1.24
C SER A 55 17.50 -2.46 0.78
N CYS A 56 16.58 -2.46 1.74
CA CYS A 56 15.16 -2.34 1.49
C CYS A 56 14.79 -0.89 1.12
N PRO A 57 13.81 -0.67 0.24
CA PRO A 57 13.30 0.67 -0.02
C PRO A 57 12.78 1.28 1.28
N PHE A 58 13.25 2.48 1.65
CA PHE A 58 12.81 3.13 2.88
C PHE A 58 11.29 3.29 2.94
N SER A 59 10.66 3.59 1.80
CA SER A 59 9.22 3.72 1.66
C SER A 59 8.73 2.97 0.42
N LYS A 60 7.54 2.37 0.51
CA LYS A 60 6.90 1.67 -0.60
C LYS A 60 5.38 1.78 -0.51
N THR A 61 4.75 1.97 -1.67
CA THR A 61 3.29 1.94 -1.81
C THR A 61 2.84 0.52 -2.18
N PHE A 62 1.86 0.02 -1.44
CA PHE A 62 1.22 -1.27 -1.63
C PHE A 62 -0.24 -1.08 -2.00
N ASP A 63 -0.80 -2.01 -2.75
CA ASP A 63 -2.24 -2.11 -2.87
C ASP A 63 -2.78 -2.78 -1.59
N THR A 64 -3.81 -2.22 -0.97
CA THR A 64 -4.33 -2.77 0.29
C THR A 64 -5.01 -4.13 0.08
N ASN A 65 -5.47 -4.41 -1.14
CA ASN A 65 -6.05 -5.72 -1.48
C ASN A 65 -4.98 -6.82 -1.53
N ASP A 66 -3.69 -6.48 -1.72
CA ASP A 66 -2.60 -7.47 -1.72
C ASP A 66 -2.31 -8.04 -0.31
N ASN A 67 -2.86 -7.43 0.75
CA ASN A 67 -2.71 -7.91 2.14
C ASN A 67 -3.75 -8.97 2.52
N GLU A 68 -4.78 -9.20 1.69
CA GLU A 68 -5.82 -10.17 1.97
C GLU A 68 -5.28 -11.59 1.75
N LYS A 69 -5.21 -12.36 2.84
CA LYS A 69 -4.85 -13.79 2.82
C LYS A 69 -6.09 -14.66 2.67
#